data_AF-A0A397FRB6-F1
#
_entry.id   AF-A0A397FRB6-F1
#
_cell.length_a   1.000
_cell.length_b   1.000
_cell.length_c   1.000
_cell.angle_alpha   90.00
_cell.angle_beta   90.00
_cell.angle_gamma   90.00
#
_symmetry.space_group_name_H-M   'P 1'
#
loop_
_entity.id
_entity.type
_entity.pdbx_description
1 polymer ?
#
loop_
_entity_poly.entity_id
_entity_poly.type
_entity_poly.pdbx_seq_one_letter_code
_entity_poly.pdbx_strand_id
1 'polypeptide(L)'
;MKTKQEKSFKEVLAEIENSQDLGKGSWDLPENPTPSQLVKYELCEKILGYQEDNNLSDKEIAKRINLTLSKTEDILFTRIDKVNSDELINAISKLFSPAEIKVIVEQKKDASHVWVV
;
A
#
# COMPACT_ATOMS: atom_id res chain seq x y z
N MET A 1 -7.41 -33.69 -13.74
CA MET A 1 -7.35 -32.29 -13.24
C MET A 1 -8.70 -31.97 -12.63
N LYS A 2 -8.80 -31.80 -11.31
CA LYS A 2 -10.07 -31.47 -10.65
C LYS A 2 -10.35 -29.98 -10.84
N THR A 3 -11.50 -29.69 -11.42
CA THR A 3 -12.08 -28.36 -11.64
C THR A 3 -12.25 -27.64 -10.30
N LYS A 4 -11.69 -26.43 -10.19
CA LYS A 4 -11.87 -25.54 -9.04
C LYS A 4 -13.37 -25.19 -8.96
N GLN A 5 -14.03 -25.66 -7.92
CA GLN A 5 -15.44 -25.46 -7.65
C GLN A 5 -15.70 -23.96 -7.45
N GLU A 6 -16.64 -23.37 -8.21
CA GLU A 6 -17.12 -22.00 -7.98
C GLU A 6 -17.84 -21.98 -6.62
N LYS A 7 -17.14 -21.52 -5.58
CA LYS A 7 -17.78 -21.20 -4.28
C LYS A 7 -18.77 -20.06 -4.51
N SER A 8 -19.93 -20.13 -3.86
CA SER A 8 -20.87 -19.01 -3.88
C SER A 8 -20.30 -17.80 -3.14
N PHE A 9 -20.67 -16.60 -3.55
CA PHE A 9 -20.22 -15.35 -2.90
C PHE A 9 -20.44 -15.36 -1.37
N LYS A 10 -21.54 -15.95 -0.90
CA LYS A 10 -21.85 -16.07 0.54
C LYS A 10 -20.87 -16.98 1.29
N GLU A 11 -20.44 -18.07 0.68
CA GLU A 11 -19.46 -18.98 1.29
C GLU A 11 -18.08 -18.33 1.35
N VAL A 12 -17.70 -17.55 0.32
CA VAL A 12 -16.46 -16.78 0.31
C VAL A 12 -16.49 -15.71 1.41
N LEU A 13 -17.59 -14.97 1.57
CA LEU A 13 -17.74 -14.00 2.65
C LEU A 13 -17.65 -14.66 4.02
N ALA A 14 -18.36 -15.77 4.25
CA ALA A 14 -18.31 -16.49 5.51
C ALA A 14 -16.89 -17.01 5.83
N GLU A 15 -16.12 -17.43 4.83
CA GLU A 15 -14.73 -17.87 5.02
C GLU A 15 -13.81 -16.71 5.41
N ILE A 16 -13.97 -15.54 4.76
CA ILE A 16 -13.24 -14.32 5.12
C ILE A 16 -13.62 -13.85 6.52
N GLU A 17 -14.92 -13.87 6.84
CA GLU A 17 -15.46 -13.48 8.14
C GLU A 17 -15.03 -14.40 9.28
N ASN A 18 -14.70 -15.66 9.00
CA ASN A 18 -14.20 -16.59 10.03
C ASN A 18 -12.67 -16.73 10.02
N SER A 19 -11.98 -15.96 9.18
CA SER A 19 -10.52 -15.97 9.12
C SER A 19 -9.90 -15.28 10.35
N GLN A 20 -8.69 -15.69 10.71
CA GLN A 20 -7.87 -14.99 11.72
C GLN A 20 -7.37 -13.63 11.21
N ASP A 21 -7.69 -13.28 9.96
CA ASP A 21 -7.29 -12.06 9.27
C ASP A 21 -8.43 -11.03 9.19
N LEU A 22 -9.53 -11.29 9.89
CA LEU A 22 -10.57 -10.30 10.16
C LEU A 22 -9.96 -8.98 10.68
N GLY A 23 -10.24 -7.87 9.99
CA GLY A 23 -9.74 -6.54 10.35
C GLY A 23 -8.30 -6.25 9.91
N LYS A 24 -7.66 -7.17 9.18
CA LYS A 24 -6.35 -6.97 8.54
C LYS A 24 -6.45 -6.51 7.08
N GLY A 25 -7.59 -5.93 6.70
CA GLY A 25 -7.74 -5.30 5.39
C GLY A 25 -6.92 -4.01 5.29
N SER A 26 -6.35 -3.77 4.12
CA SER A 26 -5.75 -2.48 3.77
C SER A 26 -6.80 -1.37 3.84
N TRP A 27 -6.41 -0.22 4.39
CA TRP A 27 -7.28 0.95 4.43
C TRP A 27 -7.29 1.65 3.08
N ASP A 28 -8.47 2.05 2.64
CA ASP A 28 -8.61 2.81 1.40
C ASP A 28 -8.18 4.28 1.58
N LEU A 29 -7.91 4.95 0.46
CA LEU A 29 -7.67 6.38 0.44
C LEU A 29 -8.94 7.15 0.87
N PRO A 30 -8.80 8.34 1.49
CA PRO A 30 -9.94 9.22 1.70
C PRO A 30 -10.50 9.71 0.36
N GLU A 31 -11.77 10.13 0.35
CA GLU A 31 -12.50 10.52 -0.88
C GLU A 31 -11.78 11.60 -1.73
N ASN A 32 -11.07 12.52 -1.08
CA ASN A 32 -10.29 13.56 -1.74
C ASN A 32 -8.85 13.58 -1.19
N PRO A 33 -7.99 12.65 -1.61
CA PRO A 33 -6.66 12.50 -1.04
C PRO A 33 -5.75 13.65 -1.49
N THR A 34 -4.95 14.15 -0.56
CA THR A 34 -3.88 15.09 -0.89
C THR A 34 -2.79 14.39 -1.71
N PRO A 35 -1.98 15.14 -2.50
CA PRO A 35 -0.84 14.55 -3.19
C PRO A 35 0.12 13.78 -2.27
N SER A 36 0.31 14.26 -1.03
CA SER A 36 1.15 13.57 -0.05
C SER A 36 0.54 12.24 0.41
N GLN A 37 -0.78 12.15 0.56
CA GLN A 37 -1.47 10.90 0.91
C GLN A 37 -1.39 9.88 -0.22
N LEU A 38 -1.57 10.33 -1.47
CA LEU A 38 -1.39 9.49 -2.66
C LEU A 38 0.00 8.86 -2.70
N VAL A 39 1.05 9.68 -2.57
CA VAL A 39 2.43 9.18 -2.58
C VAL A 39 2.68 8.19 -1.44
N LYS A 40 2.20 8.46 -0.22
CA LYS A 40 2.35 7.50 0.90
C LYS A 40 1.67 6.17 0.59
N TYR A 41 0.46 6.22 0.03
CA TYR A 41 -0.31 5.04 -0.34
C TYR A 41 0.44 4.20 -1.38
N GLU A 42 0.91 4.84 -2.46
CA GLU A 42 1.69 4.18 -3.51
C GLU A 42 2.96 3.52 -2.93
N LEU A 43 3.67 4.20 -2.02
CA LEU A 43 4.87 3.62 -1.39
C LEU A 43 4.51 2.42 -0.49
N CYS A 44 3.40 2.46 0.24
CA CYS A 44 2.90 1.32 1.00
C CYS A 44 2.59 0.13 0.09
N GLU A 45 1.88 0.34 -1.02
CA GLU A 45 1.57 -0.71 -2.00
C GLU A 45 2.84 -1.33 -2.60
N LYS A 46 3.88 -0.53 -2.87
CA LYS A 46 5.17 -1.04 -3.35
C LYS A 46 5.85 -1.94 -2.32
N ILE A 47 5.78 -1.60 -1.03
CA ILE A 47 6.34 -2.42 0.04
C ILE A 47 5.54 -3.72 0.21
N LEU A 48 4.20 -3.64 0.18
CA LEU A 48 3.33 -4.80 0.23
C LEU A 48 3.57 -5.75 -0.96
N GLY A 49 3.59 -5.22 -2.18
CA GLY A 49 3.88 -6.01 -3.37
C GLY A 49 5.25 -6.69 -3.30
N TYR A 50 6.28 -6.01 -2.78
CA TYR A 50 7.57 -6.65 -2.54
C TYR A 50 7.47 -7.82 -1.55
N GLN A 51 6.71 -7.68 -0.46
CA GLN A 51 6.51 -8.77 0.49
C GLN A 51 5.86 -9.97 -0.20
N GLU A 52 4.77 -9.75 -0.93
CA GLU A 52 3.99 -10.79 -1.61
C GLU A 52 4.81 -11.49 -2.70
N ASP A 53 5.48 -10.71 -3.56
CA ASP A 53 6.34 -11.22 -4.65
C ASP A 53 7.48 -12.10 -4.13
N ASN A 54 7.96 -11.82 -2.92
CA ASN A 54 9.03 -12.57 -2.27
C ASN A 54 8.53 -13.61 -1.24
N ASN A 55 7.21 -13.77 -1.09
CA ASN A 55 6.57 -14.66 -0.14
C ASN A 55 7.13 -14.50 1.30
N LEU A 56 7.30 -13.26 1.74
CA LEU A 56 7.83 -12.93 3.06
C LEU A 56 6.71 -12.86 4.09
N SER A 57 6.97 -13.35 5.30
CA SER A 57 6.12 -13.05 6.45
C SER A 57 6.31 -11.60 6.92
N ASP A 58 5.31 -11.06 7.63
CA ASP A 58 5.35 -9.72 8.21
C ASP A 58 6.59 -9.50 9.11
N LYS A 59 7.02 -10.56 9.82
CA LYS A 59 8.23 -10.51 10.66
C LYS A 59 9.52 -10.45 9.84
N GLU A 60 9.56 -11.09 8.68
CA GLU A 60 10.73 -11.06 7.81
C GLU A 60 10.87 -9.72 7.11
N ILE A 61 9.77 -9.18 6.58
CA ILE A 61 9.79 -7.86 5.95
C ILE A 61 10.11 -6.77 6.98
N ALA A 62 9.55 -6.84 8.21
CA ALA A 62 9.87 -5.93 9.31
C ALA A 62 11.38 -5.89 9.61
N LYS A 63 12.04 -7.07 9.64
CA LYS A 63 13.49 -7.16 9.81
C LYS A 63 14.25 -6.53 8.65
N ARG A 64 13.82 -6.76 7.40
CA ARG A 64 14.48 -6.19 6.20
C ARG A 64 14.42 -4.66 6.17
N ILE A 65 13.27 -4.08 6.51
CA ILE A 65 13.10 -2.61 6.53
C ILE A 65 13.55 -1.98 7.86
N ASN A 66 13.93 -2.80 8.84
CA ASN A 66 14.35 -2.42 10.20
C ASN A 66 13.29 -1.59 10.93
N LEU A 67 12.05 -2.09 10.97
CA LEU A 67 10.94 -1.51 11.71
C LEU A 67 10.36 -2.53 12.70
N THR A 68 9.58 -2.06 13.66
CA THR A 68 8.81 -2.95 14.53
C THR A 68 7.72 -3.65 13.73
N LEU A 69 7.25 -4.82 14.19
CA LEU A 69 6.16 -5.54 13.53
C LEU A 69 4.91 -4.67 13.42
N SER A 70 4.49 -4.02 14.51
CA SER A 70 3.29 -3.15 14.49
C SER A 70 3.41 -2.00 13.49
N LYS A 71 4.58 -1.38 13.36
CA LYS A 71 4.78 -0.30 12.40
C LYS A 71 4.80 -0.81 10.97
N THR A 72 5.35 -2.02 10.78
CA THR A 72 5.35 -2.70 9.50
C THR A 72 3.93 -3.04 9.07
N GLU A 73 3.10 -3.57 9.97
CA GLU A 73 1.67 -3.80 9.73
C GLU A 73 0.92 -2.51 9.35
N ASP A 74 1.22 -1.37 9.98
CA ASP A 74 0.64 -0.09 9.56
C ASP A 74 0.99 0.27 8.10
N ILE A 75 2.19 -0.11 7.62
CA ILE A 75 2.60 0.06 6.22
C ILE A 75 1.86 -0.93 5.32
N LEU A 76 1.89 -2.23 5.67
CA LEU A 76 1.30 -3.32 4.87
C LEU A 76 -0.21 -3.17 4.71
N PHE A 77 -0.90 -2.66 5.72
CA PHE A 77 -2.33 -2.36 5.69
C PHE A 77 -2.64 -0.91 5.28
N THR A 78 -1.70 -0.24 4.60
CA THR A 78 -1.87 1.10 4.01
C THR A 78 -2.47 2.15 4.95
N ARG A 79 -2.13 2.10 6.25
CA ARG A 79 -2.63 3.04 7.26
C ARG A 79 -1.84 4.35 7.19
N ILE A 80 -2.01 5.08 6.09
CA ILE A 80 -1.19 6.24 5.68
C ILE A 80 -1.09 7.37 6.72
N ASP A 81 -2.09 7.49 7.60
CA ASP A 81 -2.09 8.49 8.68
C ASP A 81 -1.17 8.13 9.85
N LYS A 82 -0.78 6.86 9.96
CA LYS A 82 0.12 6.35 11.03
C LYS A 82 1.57 6.23 10.59
N VAL A 83 1.85 6.39 9.30
CA VAL A 83 3.19 6.22 8.70
C VAL A 83 3.72 7.56 8.22
N ASN A 84 5.01 7.81 8.47
CA ASN A 84 5.66 9.02 7.98
C ASN A 84 6.36 8.74 6.64
N SER A 85 6.54 9.78 5.84
CA SER A 85 7.11 9.64 4.49
C SER A 85 8.58 9.20 4.52
N ASP A 86 9.35 9.66 5.51
CA ASP A 86 10.78 9.33 5.65
C ASP A 86 10.99 7.84 5.97
N GLU A 87 10.14 7.24 6.80
CA GLU A 87 10.09 5.81 7.11
C GLU A 87 9.82 5.01 5.85
N LEU A 88 8.84 5.42 5.04
CA LEU A 88 8.50 4.76 3.78
C LEU A 88 9.67 4.83 2.79
N ILE A 89 10.27 6.02 2.62
CA ILE A 89 11.43 6.22 1.74
C ILE A 89 12.62 5.35 2.18
N ASN A 90 12.89 5.29 3.48
CA ASN A 90 13.96 4.47 4.04
C ASN A 90 13.68 2.97 3.87
N ALA A 91 12.43 2.55 4.05
CA ALA A 91 12.00 1.16 3.82
C ALA A 91 12.20 0.78 2.34
N ILE A 92 11.71 1.61 1.41
CA ILE A 92 11.89 1.41 -0.04
C ILE A 92 13.36 1.32 -0.41
N SER A 93 14.19 2.22 0.11
CA SER A 93 15.62 2.24 -0.19
C SER A 93 16.35 0.96 0.24
N LYS A 94 15.87 0.28 1.29
CA LYS A 94 16.40 -1.01 1.75
C LYS A 94 15.92 -2.19 0.90
N LEU A 95 14.67 -2.15 0.42
CA LEU A 95 14.09 -3.25 -0.34
C LEU A 95 14.49 -3.24 -1.82
N PHE A 96 14.59 -2.05 -2.41
CA PHE A 96 14.78 -1.86 -3.84
C PHE A 96 16.20 -1.40 -4.21
N SER A 97 17.20 -1.77 -3.40
CA SER A 97 18.57 -1.31 -3.61
C SER A 97 19.23 -1.96 -4.84
N PRO A 98 19.94 -1.18 -5.68
CA PRO A 98 20.09 0.28 -5.61
C PRO A 98 18.83 1.00 -6.11
N ALA A 99 18.33 1.97 -5.35
CA ALA A 99 17.13 2.74 -5.69
C ALA A 99 17.47 4.23 -5.91
N GLU A 100 16.80 4.86 -6.87
CA GLU A 100 16.82 6.31 -7.08
C GLU A 100 15.38 6.85 -6.93
N ILE A 101 15.20 7.89 -6.12
CA ILE A 101 13.91 8.55 -5.94
C ILE A 101 13.95 9.90 -6.66
N LYS A 102 12.99 10.12 -7.57
CA LYS A 102 12.83 11.37 -8.30
C LYS A 102 11.55 12.07 -7.85
N VAL A 103 11.66 13.36 -7.55
CA VAL A 103 10.50 14.22 -7.27
C VAL A 103 10.25 15.10 -8.48
N ILE A 104 9.05 15.02 -9.05
CA ILE A 104 8.61 15.83 -10.18
C ILE A 104 7.56 16.82 -9.67
N VAL A 105 7.78 18.12 -9.87
CA VAL A 105 6.84 19.18 -9.48
C VAL A 105 6.29 19.81 -10.75
N GLU A 106 5.05 19.48 -11.08
CA GLU A 106 4.33 20.04 -12.22
C GLU A 106 3.14 20.87 -11.73
N GLN A 107 3.02 22.09 -12.25
CA GLN A 107 1.81 22.88 -12.06
C GLN A 107 0.78 22.40 -13.08
N LYS A 108 -0.30 21.74 -12.64
CA LYS A 108 -1.47 21.56 -13.50
C LYS A 108 -2.02 22.94 -13.81
N LYS A 109 -1.84 23.41 -15.05
CA LYS A 109 -2.58 24.57 -15.54
C LYS A 109 -4.06 24.20 -15.49
N ASP A 110 -4.82 24.89 -14.66
CA ASP A 110 -6.27 24.84 -14.71
C ASP A 110 -6.71 25.04 -16.15
N ALA A 111 -7.37 24.04 -16.74
CA ALA A 111 -8.03 24.15 -18.03
C ALA A 111 -9.35 24.95 -17.91
N SER A 112 -9.33 26.01 -17.11
CA SER A 112 -10.47 26.85 -16.80
C SER A 112 -10.47 28.05 -17.76
N HIS A 113 -11.12 27.85 -18.91
CA HIS A 113 -11.79 28.87 -19.73
C HIS A 113 -10.98 30.10 -20.17
N VAL A 114 -10.36 30.00 -21.35
CA VAL A 114 -10.16 31.15 -22.23
C VAL A 114 -10.91 30.87 -23.54
N TRP A 115 -12.20 31.18 -23.55
CA TRP A 115 -12.87 31.59 -24.79
C TRP A 115 -12.88 33.11 -24.76
N VAL A 116 -11.92 33.74 -25.43
CA VAL A 116 -12.06 35.16 -25.80
C VAL A 116 -12.83 35.16 -27.11
N VAL A 117 -14.03 35.76 -27.06
CA VAL A 117 -14.89 36.04 -28.21
C VAL A 117 -14.33 37.23 -28.99
#